data_AF-A0A9W6GFC4-F1
#
_entry.id   AF-A0A9W6GFC4-F1
#
_cell.length_a   1.000
_cell.length_b   1.000
_cell.length_c   1.000
_cell.angle_alpha   90.00
_cell.angle_beta   90.00
_cell.angle_gamma   90.00
#
_symmetry.space_group_name_H-M   'P 1'
#
loop_
_entity.id
_entity.type
_entity.pdbx_description
1 polymer ?
#
loop_
_entity_poly.entity_id
_entity_poly.type
_entity_poly.pdbx_seq_one_letter_code
_entity_poly.pdbx_strand_id
1 'polypeptide(L)'
;MRKIIVVVIVLLLLSCGGKKQVKQPSPEYSYTTQAFKVVDEIRQSYQNKDNSGIRKNCSESAYREIIASIRPFDKAEVEFTPVLAEMEKDGYRLYVSWNGKWSYLGNETEERGLAIFLIKGNPPRVEKIVRGNPFRYPD
;
A
#
# COMPACT_ATOMS: atom_id res chain seq x y z
N MET A 1 10.53 -41.98 41.57
CA MET A 1 9.32 -41.57 40.84
C MET A 1 9.27 -40.08 40.50
N ARG A 2 9.46 -39.13 41.45
CA ARG A 2 9.46 -37.67 41.16
C ARG A 2 10.40 -37.22 40.01
N LYS A 3 11.62 -37.76 39.92
CA LYS A 3 12.59 -37.40 38.86
C LYS A 3 12.18 -37.86 37.45
N ILE A 4 11.44 -38.96 37.34
CA ILE A 4 10.95 -39.50 36.05
C ILE A 4 9.82 -38.62 35.51
N ILE A 5 8.94 -38.15 36.39
CA ILE A 5 7.83 -37.25 36.04
C ILE A 5 8.34 -35.93 35.45
N VAL A 6 9.41 -35.37 36.03
CA VAL A 6 10.03 -34.12 35.53
C VAL A 6 10.61 -34.31 34.12
N VAL A 7 11.26 -35.44 33.85
CA VAL A 7 11.85 -35.73 32.53
C VAL A 7 10.77 -35.90 31.45
N VAL A 8 9.66 -36.55 31.77
CA VAL A 8 8.53 -36.73 30.84
C VAL A 8 7.85 -35.39 30.52
N ILE A 9 7.71 -34.51 31.51
CA ILE A 9 7.13 -33.16 31.31
C ILE A 9 8.04 -32.30 30.42
N VAL A 10 9.36 -32.37 30.60
CA VAL A 10 10.33 -31.62 29.77
C VAL A 10 10.33 -32.12 28.32
N LEU A 11 10.19 -33.42 28.10
CA LEU A 11 10.11 -34.00 26.74
C LEU A 11 8.82 -33.60 26.00
N LEU A 12 7.70 -33.45 26.71
CA LEU A 12 6.44 -33.00 26.13
C LEU A 12 6.48 -31.52 25.71
N LEU A 13 7.22 -30.66 26.42
CA LEU A 13 7.39 -29.25 26.06
C LEU A 13 8.25 -29.05 24.79
N LEU A 14 9.16 -29.98 24.48
CA LEU A 14 9.97 -29.94 23.26
C LEU A 14 9.21 -30.44 22.01
N SER A 15 8.10 -31.16 22.19
CA SER A 15 7.31 -31.74 21.08
C SER A 15 6.40 -30.71 20.37
N CYS A 16 6.03 -29.61 21.04
CA CYS A 16 5.22 -28.54 20.44
C CYS A 16 6.01 -27.50 19.61
N GLY A 17 7.32 -27.69 19.44
CA GLY A 17 8.23 -26.74 18.79
C GLY A 17 8.48 -26.97 17.30
N GLY A 18 7.75 -27.87 16.64
CA GLY A 18 7.85 -28.07 15.21
C GLY A 18 7.45 -26.80 14.47
N LYS A 19 8.43 -25.99 14.05
CA LYS A 19 8.20 -24.82 13.19
C LYS A 19 7.45 -25.29 11.95
N LYS A 20 6.14 -25.04 11.94
CA LYS A 20 5.27 -25.26 10.77
C LYS A 20 5.99 -24.58 9.61
N GLN A 21 6.45 -25.36 8.62
CA GLN A 21 7.07 -24.80 7.41
C GLN A 21 6.02 -23.91 6.76
N VAL A 22 6.12 -22.61 7.01
CA VAL A 22 5.27 -21.61 6.35
C VAL A 22 5.66 -21.67 4.88
N LYS A 23 4.72 -22.11 4.03
CA LYS A 23 4.92 -22.12 2.59
C LYS A 23 5.36 -20.73 2.18
N GLN A 24 6.48 -20.63 1.47
CA GLN A 24 6.92 -19.33 0.98
C GLN A 24 5.84 -18.76 0.06
N PRO A 25 5.52 -17.46 0.20
CA PRO A 25 4.54 -16.82 -0.67
C PRO A 25 4.99 -16.95 -2.12
N SER A 26 4.04 -17.04 -3.04
CA SER A 26 4.37 -17.03 -4.47
C SER A 26 5.01 -15.69 -4.85
N PRO A 27 5.84 -15.64 -5.91
CA PRO A 27 6.38 -14.39 -6.41
C PRO A 27 5.31 -13.35 -6.71
N GLU A 28 4.17 -13.78 -7.27
CA GLU A 28 3.05 -12.92 -7.64
C GLU A 28 2.37 -12.31 -6.42
N TYR A 29 2.14 -13.13 -5.38
CA TYR A 29 1.63 -12.63 -4.10
C TYR A 29 2.59 -11.59 -3.51
N SER A 30 3.88 -11.93 -3.46
CA SER A 30 4.92 -11.06 -2.90
C SER A 30 5.03 -9.73 -3.62
N TYR A 31 4.98 -9.75 -4.96
CA TYR A 31 5.00 -8.55 -5.79
C TYR A 31 3.74 -7.71 -5.57
N THR A 32 2.57 -8.34 -5.56
CA THR A 32 1.28 -7.66 -5.34
C THR A 32 1.23 -6.97 -3.98
N THR A 33 1.68 -7.64 -2.91
CA THR A 33 1.76 -7.04 -1.58
C THR A 33 2.70 -5.84 -1.55
N GLN A 34 3.87 -5.94 -2.19
CA GLN A 34 4.80 -4.81 -2.29
C GLN A 34 4.21 -3.65 -3.10
N ALA A 35 3.50 -3.95 -4.19
CA ALA A 35 2.89 -2.95 -5.04
C ALA A 35 1.78 -2.18 -4.32
N PHE A 36 0.91 -2.84 -3.56
CA PHE A 36 -0.07 -2.15 -2.71
C PHE A 36 0.61 -1.33 -1.61
N LYS A 37 1.70 -1.82 -1.03
CA LYS A 37 2.49 -1.06 -0.05
C LYS A 37 3.04 0.24 -0.65
N VAL A 38 3.57 0.19 -1.88
CA VAL A 38 4.07 1.39 -2.59
C VAL A 38 2.96 2.42 -2.78
N VAL A 39 1.76 1.99 -3.17
CA VAL A 39 0.59 2.89 -3.33
C VAL A 39 0.16 3.49 -1.98
N ASP A 40 0.16 2.70 -0.90
CA ASP A 40 -0.15 3.21 0.44
C ASP A 40 0.92 4.19 0.95
N GLU A 41 2.20 3.95 0.68
CA GLU A 41 3.26 4.89 1.04
C GLU A 41 3.11 6.23 0.31
N ILE A 42 2.71 6.24 -0.96
CA ILE A 42 2.40 7.47 -1.70
C ILE A 42 1.24 8.22 -1.03
N ARG A 43 0.17 7.52 -0.63
CA ARG A 43 -0.96 8.11 0.11
C ARG A 43 -0.50 8.76 1.41
N GLN A 44 0.32 8.06 2.20
CA GLN A 44 0.85 8.60 3.45
C GLN A 44 1.71 9.84 3.20
N SER A 45 2.61 9.78 2.20
CA SER A 45 3.44 10.92 1.81
C SER A 45 2.62 12.11 1.33
N TYR A 46 1.54 11.90 0.55
CA TYR A 46 0.62 12.94 0.13
C TYR A 46 -0.03 13.66 1.34
N GLN A 47 -0.62 12.92 2.28
CA GLN A 47 -1.24 13.52 3.47
C GLN A 47 -0.22 14.30 4.32
N ASN A 48 1.02 13.82 4.38
CA ASN A 48 2.11 14.44 5.10
C ASN A 48 2.83 15.55 4.32
N LYS A 49 2.37 15.89 3.10
CA LYS A 49 3.00 16.86 2.19
C LYS A 49 4.48 16.55 1.89
N ASP A 50 4.84 15.26 1.90
CA ASP A 50 6.19 14.75 1.63
C ASP A 50 6.36 14.41 0.15
N ASN A 51 6.78 15.39 -0.63
CA ASN A 51 7.03 15.22 -2.07
C ASN A 51 8.16 14.22 -2.36
N SER A 52 9.12 14.05 -1.46
CA SER A 52 10.24 13.13 -1.64
C SER A 52 9.77 11.67 -1.54
N GLY A 53 8.85 11.40 -0.61
CA GLY A 53 8.22 10.10 -0.43
C GLY A 53 7.23 9.72 -1.54
N ILE A 54 6.61 10.70 -2.20
CA ILE A 54 5.87 10.45 -3.45
C ILE A 54 6.87 10.06 -4.56
N ARG A 55 7.94 10.84 -4.74
CA ARG A 55 8.91 10.66 -5.83
C ARG A 55 9.62 9.30 -5.77
N LYS A 56 10.03 8.84 -4.58
CA LYS A 56 10.75 7.55 -4.43
C LYS A 56 9.93 6.35 -4.92
N ASN A 57 8.60 6.46 -4.88
CA ASN A 57 7.64 5.39 -5.15
C ASN A 57 7.00 5.48 -6.55
N CYS A 58 7.38 6.49 -7.33
CA CYS A 58 6.87 6.72 -8.67
C CYS A 58 7.98 6.64 -9.73
N SER A 59 7.58 6.52 -10.99
CA SER A 59 8.37 7.02 -12.11
C SER A 59 8.38 8.55 -12.10
N GLU A 60 9.34 9.16 -12.80
CA GLU A 60 9.44 10.62 -12.87
C GLU A 60 8.21 11.25 -13.56
N SER A 61 7.61 10.57 -14.54
CA SER A 61 6.40 11.02 -15.21
C SER A 61 5.18 10.99 -14.27
N ALA A 62 4.95 9.88 -13.57
CA ALA A 62 3.88 9.78 -12.58
C ALA A 62 4.06 10.79 -11.44
N TYR A 63 5.29 10.99 -10.96
CA TYR A 63 5.59 11.97 -9.94
C TYR A 63 5.15 13.38 -10.37
N ARG A 64 5.53 13.81 -11.58
CA ARG A 64 5.14 15.12 -12.12
C ARG A 64 3.63 15.27 -12.25
N GLU A 65 2.95 14.23 -12.74
CA GLU A 65 1.49 14.22 -12.85
C GLU A 65 0.81 14.39 -11.48
N ILE A 66 1.26 13.64 -10.46
CA ILE A 66 0.73 13.74 -9.11
C ILE A 66 0.96 15.14 -8.57
N ILE A 67 2.20 15.65 -8.55
CA ILE A 67 2.51 16.97 -7.98
C ILE A 67 1.74 18.08 -8.69
N ALA A 68 1.61 18.02 -10.02
CA ALA A 68 0.84 19.02 -10.77
C ALA A 68 -0.66 18.98 -10.47
N SER A 69 -1.19 17.85 -9.99
CA SER A 69 -2.59 17.70 -9.61
C SER A 69 -2.91 18.15 -8.18
N ILE A 70 -1.92 18.25 -7.30
CA ILE A 70 -2.14 18.59 -5.89
C ILE A 70 -2.67 20.01 -5.77
N ARG A 71 -3.84 20.15 -5.15
CA ARG A 71 -4.41 21.44 -4.74
C ARG A 71 -3.99 21.80 -3.32
N PRO A 72 -4.00 23.09 -2.94
CA PRO A 72 -3.76 23.49 -1.56
C PRO A 72 -4.77 22.84 -0.60
N PHE A 73 -4.27 22.34 0.52
CA PHE A 73 -5.09 21.87 1.65
C PHE A 73 -4.33 22.08 2.95
N ASP A 74 -5.06 22.26 4.05
CA ASP A 74 -4.51 22.32 5.40
C ASP A 74 -4.28 20.90 5.93
N LYS A 75 -5.33 20.07 5.85
CA LYS A 75 -5.33 18.65 6.24
C LYS A 75 -5.96 17.79 5.13
N ALA A 76 -5.42 16.58 4.95
CA ALA A 76 -6.00 15.55 4.11
C ALA A 76 -6.03 14.22 4.88
N GLU A 77 -7.17 13.56 4.88
CA GLU A 77 -7.40 12.21 5.41
C GLU A 77 -7.93 11.36 4.26
N VAL A 78 -7.04 10.60 3.63
CA VAL A 78 -7.32 9.72 2.52
C VAL A 78 -7.07 8.29 2.96
N GLU A 79 -8.06 7.42 2.76
CA GLU A 79 -8.00 6.01 3.07
C GLU A 79 -8.10 5.19 1.79
N PHE A 80 -7.25 4.17 1.67
CA PHE A 80 -7.24 3.24 0.54
C PHE A 80 -7.70 1.86 0.97
N THR A 81 -8.55 1.26 0.15
CA THR A 81 -8.97 -0.14 0.27
C THR A 81 -8.52 -0.88 -1.00
N PRO A 82 -7.57 -1.82 -0.89
CA PRO A 82 -7.18 -2.70 -1.98
C PRO A 82 -8.40 -3.48 -2.51
N VAL A 83 -8.60 -3.49 -3.83
CA VAL A 83 -9.71 -4.22 -4.46
C VAL A 83 -9.19 -5.43 -5.22
N LEU A 84 -8.31 -5.20 -6.19
CA LEU A 84 -7.80 -6.25 -7.08
C LEU A 84 -6.44 -5.85 -7.65
N ALA A 85 -5.61 -6.85 -7.94
CA ALA A 85 -4.42 -6.71 -8.75
C ALA A 85 -4.54 -7.59 -9.98
N GLU A 86 -4.37 -7.02 -11.17
CA GLU A 86 -4.35 -7.75 -12.44
C GLU A 86 -2.96 -7.66 -13.04
N MET A 87 -2.37 -8.81 -13.37
CA MET A 87 -1.10 -8.86 -14.09
C MET A 87 -1.34 -8.55 -15.57
N GLU A 88 -0.54 -7.66 -16.12
CA GLU A 88 -0.45 -7.38 -17.55
C GLU A 88 0.94 -7.76 -18.08
N LYS A 89 1.12 -7.70 -19.42
CA LYS A 89 2.39 -8.07 -20.07
C LYS A 89 3.62 -7.38 -19.46
N ASP A 90 3.48 -6.11 -19.07
CA ASP A 90 4.60 -5.26 -18.65
C ASP A 90 4.45 -4.70 -17.23
N GLY A 91 3.62 -5.30 -16.37
CA GLY A 91 3.38 -4.79 -15.02
C GLY A 91 2.06 -5.25 -14.42
N TYR A 92 1.54 -4.47 -13.47
CA TYR A 92 0.27 -4.74 -12.80
C TYR A 92 -0.67 -3.54 -12.85
N ARG A 93 -1.97 -3.81 -12.95
CA ARG A 93 -3.02 -2.84 -12.60
C ARG A 93 -3.48 -3.10 -11.18
N LEU A 94 -3.34 -2.09 -10.32
CA LEU A 94 -3.91 -2.13 -8.98
C LEU A 94 -5.17 -1.28 -8.93
N TYR A 95 -6.27 -1.92 -8.58
CA TYR A 95 -7.55 -1.28 -8.32
C TYR A 95 -7.63 -0.97 -6.84
N VAL A 96 -7.81 0.30 -6.52
CA VAL A 96 -7.86 0.80 -5.13
C VAL A 96 -9.07 1.69 -5.00
N SER A 97 -10.03 1.26 -4.17
CA SER A 97 -11.11 2.13 -3.74
C SER A 97 -10.55 3.12 -2.73
N TRP A 98 -11.01 4.37 -2.76
CA TRP A 98 -10.55 5.38 -1.84
C TRP A 98 -11.70 6.26 -1.35
N ASN A 99 -11.58 6.72 -0.11
CA ASN A 99 -12.39 7.79 0.46
C ASN A 99 -11.42 8.85 0.97
N GLY A 100 -11.77 10.12 0.80
CA GLY A 100 -10.94 11.22 1.24
C GLY A 100 -11.76 12.34 1.85
N LYS A 101 -11.16 12.99 2.83
CA LYS A 101 -11.63 14.20 3.47
C LYS A 101 -10.50 15.23 3.48
N TRP A 102 -10.80 16.44 3.03
CA TRP A 102 -9.85 17.56 2.98
C TRP A 102 -10.42 18.75 3.71
N SER A 103 -9.54 19.52 4.34
CA SER A 103 -9.88 20.85 4.84
C SER A 103 -8.97 21.90 4.23
N TYR A 104 -9.53 23.05 3.88
CA TYR A 104 -8.79 24.21 3.40
C TYR A 104 -9.51 25.50 3.77
N LEU A 105 -8.84 26.38 4.52
CA LEU A 105 -9.37 27.69 4.95
C LEU A 105 -10.74 27.59 5.66
N GLY A 106 -10.92 26.55 6.47
CA GLY A 106 -12.16 26.30 7.22
C GLY A 106 -13.28 25.62 6.43
N ASN A 107 -13.10 25.37 5.12
CA ASN A 107 -14.02 24.55 4.34
C ASN A 107 -13.60 23.09 4.38
N GLU A 108 -14.58 22.19 4.41
CA GLU A 108 -14.36 20.75 4.29
C GLU A 108 -14.88 20.24 2.94
N THR A 109 -14.20 19.24 2.39
CA THR A 109 -14.61 18.54 1.17
C THR A 109 -14.40 17.05 1.37
N GLU A 110 -15.39 16.24 0.99
CA GLU A 110 -15.32 14.79 1.05
C GLU A 110 -15.60 14.22 -0.34
N GLU A 111 -14.86 13.19 -0.72
CA GLU A 111 -15.05 12.50 -2.00
C GLU A 111 -14.60 11.05 -1.88
N ARG A 112 -15.11 10.19 -2.76
CA ARG A 112 -14.68 8.82 -2.90
C ARG A 112 -14.59 8.39 -4.36
N GLY A 113 -13.82 7.34 -4.61
CA GLY A 113 -13.70 6.84 -5.97
C GLY A 113 -12.94 5.53 -6.06
N LEU A 114 -12.69 5.14 -7.31
CA LEU A 114 -11.86 4.00 -7.66
C LEU A 114 -10.69 4.49 -8.51
N ALA A 115 -9.48 4.30 -7.99
CA ALA A 115 -8.25 4.56 -8.70
C ALA A 115 -7.68 3.29 -9.33
N ILE A 116 -7.05 3.46 -10.49
CA ILE A 116 -6.28 2.40 -11.15
C ILE A 116 -4.83 2.87 -11.25
N PHE A 117 -3.95 2.23 -10.49
CA PHE A 117 -2.52 2.46 -10.52
C PHE A 117 -1.85 1.46 -11.44
N LEU A 118 -1.11 1.94 -12.44
CA LEU A 118 -0.23 1.11 -13.23
C LEU A 118 1.09 0.98 -12.51
N ILE A 119 1.51 -0.25 -12.23
CA ILE A 119 2.73 -0.56 -11.50
C ILE A 119 3.72 -1.25 -12.42
N LYS A 120 4.98 -0.80 -12.40
CA LYS A 120 6.09 -1.40 -13.16
C LYS A 120 7.37 -1.49 -12.34
N GLY A 121 8.33 -2.27 -12.84
CA GLY A 121 9.67 -2.38 -12.29
C GLY A 121 9.80 -3.36 -11.13
N ASN A 122 11.04 -3.62 -10.74
CA ASN A 122 11.42 -4.40 -9.57
C ASN A 122 12.60 -3.68 -8.88
N PRO A 123 12.38 -2.94 -7.77
CA PRO A 123 11.16 -2.91 -6.95
C PRO A 123 9.96 -2.21 -7.65
N PRO A 124 8.72 -2.53 -7.25
CA PRO A 124 7.51 -1.94 -7.83
C PRO A 124 7.47 -0.42 -7.68
N ARG A 125 7.00 0.29 -8.71
CA ARG A 125 6.77 1.74 -8.72
C ARG A 125 5.50 2.09 -9.48
N VAL A 126 4.84 3.17 -9.07
CA VAL A 126 3.70 3.73 -9.82
C VAL A 126 4.21 4.40 -11.10
N GLU A 127 3.74 3.90 -12.24
CA GLU A 127 4.05 4.42 -13.57
C GLU A 127 3.01 5.42 -14.06
N LYS A 128 1.74 5.24 -13.66
CA LYS A 128 0.63 6.11 -14.05
C LYS A 128 -0.61 5.88 -13.18
N ILE A 129 -1.48 6.89 -13.07
CA ILE A 129 -2.84 6.78 -12.52
C ILE A 129 -3.83 7.02 -13.66
N VAL A 130 -4.70 6.05 -13.97
CA VAL A 130 -5.53 6.11 -15.20
C VAL A 130 -6.98 6.52 -14.92
N ARG A 131 -7.42 6.50 -13.66
CA ARG A 131 -8.79 6.86 -13.27
C ARG A 131 -8.83 7.36 -11.84
N GLY A 132 -9.75 8.26 -11.54
CA GLY A 132 -10.14 8.64 -10.18
C GLY A 132 -8.94 8.97 -9.30
N ASN A 133 -8.04 9.85 -9.77
CA ASN A 133 -6.83 10.21 -9.03
C ASN A 133 -7.20 10.82 -7.66
N PRO A 134 -6.88 10.16 -6.53
CA PRO A 134 -7.24 10.65 -5.20
C PRO A 134 -6.45 11.89 -4.79
N PHE A 135 -5.35 12.21 -5.48
CA PHE A 135 -4.43 13.29 -5.12
C PHE A 135 -4.80 14.64 -5.75
N ARG A 136 -5.89 14.70 -6.55
CA ARG A 136 -6.36 15.93 -7.20
C ARG A 136 -7.24 16.82 -6.31
N TYR A 137 -7.68 16.29 -5.17
CA TYR A 137 -8.62 16.95 -4.27
C TYR A 137 -7.90 17.75 -3.17
N PRO A 138 -8.59 18.72 -2.53
CA PRO A 138 -9.95 19.20 -2.84
C PRO A 138 -9.99 19.86 -4.23
N ASP A 139 -11.09 19.66 -4.99
CA ASP A 139 -11.32 20.25 -6.32
C ASP A 139 -12.21 21.48 -6.21
#